data_AF-A0A379SLP7-F1
#
_entry.id   AF-A0A379SLP7-F1
#
_cell.length_a   1.000
_cell.length_b   1.000
_cell.length_c   1.000
_cell.angle_alpha   90.00
_cell.angle_beta   90.00
_cell.angle_gamma   90.00
#
_symmetry.space_group_name_H-M   'P 1'
#
loop_
_entity.id
_entity.type
_entity.pdbx_description
1 polymer ?
#
loop_
_entity_poly.entity_id
_entity_poly.type
_entity_poly.pdbx_seq_one_letter_code
_entity_poly.pdbx_strand_id
1 'polypeptide(L)'
;MTPVAATISDTLPITVDATDACPRYLGRVVKGINVNAPTPLWMKEKLRRCGIRSIDAVVDVTNYVLLELGPTDARLRQRPY
;
A
#
# COMPACT_ATOMS: atom_id res chain seq x y z
N MET A 1 -5.61 3.36 -19.29
CA MET A 1 -6.36 3.49 -18.03
C MET A 1 -6.71 4.94 -17.85
N THR A 2 -7.99 5.27 -17.77
CA THR A 2 -8.45 6.63 -17.45
C THR A 2 -8.18 6.93 -15.97
N PRO A 3 -7.60 8.08 -15.63
CA PRO A 3 -7.37 8.46 -14.24
C PRO A 3 -8.71 8.62 -13.52
N VAL A 4 -8.82 8.02 -12.33
CA VAL A 4 -10.01 8.18 -11.48
C VAL A 4 -9.97 9.57 -10.86
N ALA A 5 -11.00 10.38 -11.12
CA ALA A 5 -11.14 11.71 -10.55
C ALA A 5 -11.19 11.64 -9.02
N ALA A 6 -10.48 12.55 -8.35
CA ALA A 6 -10.53 12.67 -6.90
C ALA A 6 -11.93 13.14 -6.47
N THR A 7 -12.53 12.43 -5.52
CA THR A 7 -13.85 12.77 -4.97
C THR A 7 -13.76 13.65 -3.71
N ILE A 8 -12.57 13.80 -3.14
CA ILE A 8 -12.31 14.62 -1.95
C ILE A 8 -11.11 15.54 -2.18
N SER A 9 -11.18 16.75 -1.62
CA SER A 9 -10.12 17.77 -1.71
C SER A 9 -9.25 17.83 -0.45
N ASP A 10 -9.55 17.00 0.55
CA ASP A 10 -8.79 16.94 1.80
C ASP A 10 -7.34 16.54 1.55
N THR A 11 -6.42 17.36 2.06
CA THR A 11 -4.98 17.11 1.99
C THR A 11 -4.37 17.28 3.37
N LEU A 12 -3.30 16.52 3.63
CA LEU A 12 -2.51 16.66 4.85
C LEU A 12 -1.15 17.24 4.44
N PRO A 13 -0.68 18.33 5.06
CA PRO A 13 0.66 18.84 4.81
C PRO A 13 1.68 17.80 5.29
N ILE A 14 2.58 17.39 4.39
CA ILE A 14 3.66 16.44 4.69
C ILE A 14 4.97 17.16 4.43
N THR A 15 5.78 17.27 5.49
CA THR A 15 7.15 17.79 5.40
C THR A 15 8.10 16.60 5.52
N VAL A 16 9.07 16.51 4.61
CA VAL A 16 10.13 15.49 4.65
C VAL A 16 11.42 16.20 5.00
N ASP A 17 11.84 16.10 6.27
CA ASP A 17 13.04 16.81 6.76
C ASP A 17 14.34 16.15 6.28
N ALA A 18 14.32 14.84 6.04
CA ALA A 18 15.46 14.04 5.60
C ALA A 18 15.30 13.60 4.13
N THR A 19 15.33 14.55 3.19
CA THR A 19 15.13 14.30 1.76
C THR A 19 16.14 13.32 1.15
N ASP A 20 17.35 13.23 1.71
CA ASP A 20 18.39 12.31 1.23
C ASP A 20 18.07 10.83 1.53
N ALA A 21 17.37 10.57 2.63
CA ALA A 21 16.96 9.22 3.03
C ALA A 21 15.61 8.82 2.43
N CYS A 22 14.73 9.79 2.19
CA CYS A 22 13.42 9.57 1.59
C CYS A 22 13.18 10.58 0.46
N PRO A 23 13.68 10.30 -0.76
CA PRO A 23 13.57 11.23 -1.87
C PRO A 23 12.12 11.42 -2.36
N ARG A 24 11.21 10.48 -2.03
CA ARG A 24 9.81 10.52 -2.44
C ARG A 24 8.91 9.96 -1.33
N TYR A 25 8.03 10.80 -0.81
CA TYR A 25 6.95 10.40 0.10
C TYR A 25 5.60 10.81 -0.50
N LEU A 26 4.64 9.89 -0.51
CA LEU A 26 3.29 10.12 -1.03
C LEU A 26 2.27 9.81 0.06
N GLY A 27 1.39 10.76 0.34
CA GLY A 27 0.24 10.58 1.22
C GLY A 27 -1.06 10.84 0.49
N ARG A 28 -2.09 10.06 0.81
CA ARG A 28 -3.45 10.27 0.29
C ARG A 28 -4.44 10.12 1.43
N VAL A 29 -5.31 11.11 1.60
CA VAL A 29 -6.44 11.01 2.53
C VAL A 29 -7.51 10.13 1.89
N VAL A 30 -8.07 9.20 2.67
CA VAL A 30 -9.21 8.37 2.28
C VAL A 30 -10.23 8.45 3.41
N LYS A 31 -11.43 8.95 3.11
CA LYS A 31 -12.52 9.12 4.08
C LYS A 31 -13.70 8.20 3.76
N GLY A 32 -14.48 7.86 4.78
CA GLY A 32 -15.70 7.05 4.63
C GLY A 32 -15.43 5.56 4.43
N ILE A 33 -14.27 5.06 4.88
CA ILE A 33 -13.97 3.62 4.82
C ILE A 33 -14.68 2.88 5.94
N ASN A 34 -15.27 1.73 5.61
CA ASN A 34 -15.75 0.80 6.62
C ASN A 34 -14.61 -0.15 6.99
N VAL A 35 -13.97 0.10 8.14
CA VAL A 35 -12.87 -0.75 8.64
C VAL A 35 -13.31 -2.16 9.00
N ASN A 36 -14.59 -2.35 9.36
CA ASN A 36 -15.17 -3.65 9.68
C ASN A 36 -15.62 -4.42 8.43
N ALA A 37 -15.40 -3.86 7.23
CA ALA A 37 -15.73 -4.57 6.00
C ALA A 37 -14.87 -5.85 5.90
N PRO A 38 -15.47 -6.99 5.55
CA PRO A 38 -14.70 -8.22 5.42
C PRO A 38 -13.77 -8.13 4.20
N THR A 39 -12.50 -8.49 4.39
CA THR A 39 -11.55 -8.66 3.29
C THR A 39 -12.10 -9.68 2.29
N PRO A 40 -12.06 -9.43 0.98
CA PRO A 40 -12.56 -10.38 -0.01
C PRO A 40 -11.75 -11.69 0.00
N LEU A 41 -12.42 -12.81 -0.27
CA LEU A 41 -11.85 -14.16 -0.14
C LEU A 41 -10.57 -14.35 -0.98
N TRP A 42 -10.55 -13.82 -2.20
CA TRP A 42 -9.40 -13.92 -3.10
C TRP A 42 -8.15 -13.23 -2.53
N MET A 43 -8.33 -12.12 -1.80
CA MET A 43 -7.22 -11.38 -1.18
C MET A 43 -6.74 -12.09 0.07
N LYS A 44 -7.65 -12.60 0.90
CA LYS A 44 -7.28 -13.44 2.07
C LYS A 44 -6.47 -14.66 1.66
N GLU A 45 -6.88 -15.35 0.60
CA GLU A 45 -6.17 -16.54 0.15
C GLU A 45 -4.77 -16.20 -0.40
N LYS A 46 -4.62 -15.09 -1.11
CA LYS A 46 -3.30 -14.60 -1.54
C LYS A 46 -2.40 -14.25 -0.35
N LEU A 47 -2.91 -13.52 0.63
CA LEU A 47 -2.18 -13.18 1.86
C LEU A 47 -1.78 -14.43 2.65
N ARG A 48 -2.71 -15.38 2.81
CA ARG A 48 -2.49 -16.66 3.50
C ARG A 48 -1.38 -17.48 2.83
N ARG A 49 -1.34 -17.54 1.50
CA ARG A 49 -0.29 -18.22 0.74
C ARG A 49 1.09 -17.57 0.90
N CYS A 50 1.12 -16.27 1.17
CA CYS A 50 2.34 -15.53 1.51
C CYS A 50 2.70 -15.59 3.01
N GLY A 51 1.97 -16.37 3.82
CA GLY A 51 2.23 -16.49 5.26
C GLY A 51 1.73 -15.31 6.10
N ILE A 52 0.96 -14.39 5.53
CA ILE A 52 0.42 -13.22 6.23
C ILE A 52 -0.98 -13.55 6.75
N ARG A 53 -1.20 -13.32 8.06
CA ARG A 53 -2.53 -13.39 8.66
C ARG A 53 -3.32 -12.13 8.31
N SER A 54 -4.54 -12.33 7.82
CA SER A 54 -5.51 -11.26 7.59
C SER A 54 -6.02 -10.72 8.92
N ILE A 55 -5.99 -9.40 9.10
CA ILE A 55 -6.38 -8.72 10.36
C ILE A 55 -7.58 -7.80 10.08
N ASP A 56 -7.35 -6.77 9.28
CA ASP A 56 -8.34 -5.77 8.88
C ASP A 56 -8.20 -5.49 7.39
N ALA A 57 -9.31 -5.12 6.73
CA ALA A 57 -9.32 -4.85 5.29
C ALA A 57 -8.29 -3.79 4.86
N VAL A 58 -8.01 -2.79 5.70
CA VAL A 58 -7.01 -1.74 5.42
C VAL A 58 -5.60 -2.32 5.42
N VAL A 59 -5.25 -3.07 6.48
CA VAL A 59 -3.94 -3.70 6.63
C VAL A 59 -3.71 -4.74 5.53
N ASP A 60 -4.76 -5.49 5.20
CA ASP A 60 -4.74 -6.51 4.16
C ASP A 60 -4.48 -5.90 2.77
N VAL A 61 -5.09 -4.77 2.44
CA VAL A 61 -4.84 -4.04 1.19
C VAL A 61 -3.41 -3.53 1.13
N THR A 62 -2.89 -2.94 2.21
CA THR A 62 -1.50 -2.46 2.24
C THR A 62 -0.51 -3.61 2.07
N ASN A 63 -0.72 -4.72 2.78
CA ASN A 63 0.10 -5.93 2.63
C ASN A 63 -0.02 -6.53 1.23
N TYR A 64 -1.21 -6.52 0.66
CA TYR A 64 -1.46 -7.02 -0.69
C TYR A 64 -0.69 -6.21 -1.73
N VAL A 65 -0.77 -4.87 -1.67
CA VAL A 65 -0.03 -3.97 -2.57
C VAL A 65 1.48 -4.13 -2.37
N LEU A 66 1.95 -4.27 -1.13
CA LEU A 66 3.36 -4.52 -0.84
C LEU A 66 3.84 -5.84 -1.45
N LEU A 67 3.05 -6.90 -1.39
CA LEU A 67 3.40 -8.20 -1.97
C LEU A 67 3.32 -8.21 -3.50
N GLU A 68 2.34 -7.53 -4.07
CA GLU A 68 2.12 -7.52 -5.52
C GLU A 68 3.07 -6.55 -6.26
N LEU A 69 3.29 -5.36 -5.69
CA LEU A 69 4.16 -4.36 -6.31
C LEU A 69 5.60 -4.44 -5.81
N GLY A 70 5.85 -4.98 -4.61
CA GLY A 70 7.17 -5.03 -3.98
C GLY A 70 7.80 -3.65 -3.79
N PRO A 71 8.85 -3.53 -2.97
CA PRO A 71 9.78 -2.43 -3.13
C PRO A 71 10.28 -2.47 -4.57
N THR A 72 10.02 -1.41 -5.33
CA THR A 72 10.42 -1.25 -6.73
C THR A 72 11.94 -1.03 -6.84
N ASP A 73 12.73 -1.70 -6.01
CA ASP A 73 14.14 -1.86 -6.28
C ASP A 73 14.37 -3.16 -7.06
N ALA A 74 14.09 -3.08 -8.36
CA ALA A 74 14.50 -4.09 -9.31
C ALA A 74 16.03 -4.26 -9.39
N ARG A 75 16.87 -3.44 -8.72
CA ARG A 75 18.34 -3.59 -8.69
C ARG A 75 18.84 -4.55 -7.61
N LEU A 76 18.05 -4.88 -6.59
CA LEU A 76 18.50 -5.82 -5.55
C LEU A 76 18.26 -7.30 -5.89
N ARG A 77 17.57 -7.60 -6.99
CA ARG A 77 17.40 -8.98 -7.49
C ARG A 77 18.61 -9.55 -8.24
N GLN A 78 19.64 -8.74 -8.52
CA GLN A 78 20.83 -9.16 -9.29
C GLN A 78 22.17 -9.06 -8.53
N ARG A 79 22.17 -8.99 -7.20
CA ARG A 79 23.44 -9.15 -6.46
C ARG A 79 23.61 -10.61 -6.05
N PRO A 80 24.54 -11.37 -6.67
CA PRO A 80 24.97 -12.63 -6.09
C PRO A 80 25.72 -12.35 -4.79
N TYR A 81 25.57 -13.27 -3.84
CA TYR A 81 26.34 -13.35 -2.60
C TYR A 81 27.83 -13.60 -2.91
#